data_AF-A0A7V9STI9-F1
#
_entry.id   AF-A0A7V9STI9-F1
#
_cell.length_a   1.000
_cell.length_b   1.000
_cell.length_c   1.000
_cell.angle_alpha   90.00
_cell.angle_beta   90.00
_cell.angle_gamma   90.00
#
_symmetry.space_group_name_H-M   'P 1'
#
loop_
_entity.id
_entity.type
_entity.pdbx_description
1 polymer ?
#
loop_
_entity_poly.entity_id
_entity_poly.type
_entity_poly.pdbx_seq_one_letter_code
_entity_poly.pdbx_strand_id
1 'polypeptide(L)'
;MTPTTNNKTAETKISPEEKQKSITAHKAIATHLETAAKFHKEAAKHHEENNNEKAFKSSTTANEHLTLANEAQKEEAKRDALNIKK
;
A
#
# COMPACT_ATOMS: atom_id res chain seq x y z
N MET A 1 32.10 8.53 17.81
CA MET A 1 31.78 7.16 17.34
C MET A 1 31.51 6.29 18.54
N THR A 2 30.24 6.02 18.82
CA THR A 2 29.70 5.12 19.86
C THR A 2 28.23 4.85 19.50
N PRO A 3 27.62 3.73 19.90
CA PRO A 3 27.85 2.39 19.40
C PRO A 3 26.61 1.85 18.66
N THR A 4 26.84 0.85 17.80
CA THR A 4 25.84 0.00 17.18
C THR A 4 24.94 -0.65 18.24
N THR A 5 23.64 -0.33 18.23
CA THR A 5 22.63 -1.15 18.89
C THR A 5 22.06 -2.11 17.85
N ASN A 6 22.53 -3.35 17.92
CA ASN A 6 21.92 -4.51 17.27
C ASN A 6 20.50 -4.70 17.82
N ASN A 7 19.49 -4.26 17.09
CA ASN A 7 18.13 -4.72 17.34
C ASN A 7 17.99 -6.11 16.74
N LYS A 8 18.31 -7.09 17.58
CA LYS A 8 17.95 -8.50 17.46
C LYS A 8 16.48 -8.58 17.09
N THR A 9 16.21 -8.88 15.82
CA THR A 9 14.89 -9.20 15.30
C THR A 9 14.35 -10.33 16.15
N ALA A 10 13.34 -10.04 16.97
CA ALA A 10 12.52 -11.08 17.56
C ALA A 10 11.84 -11.79 16.38
N GLU A 11 12.34 -12.96 16.02
CA GLU A 11 11.69 -13.82 15.04
C GLU A 11 10.38 -14.30 15.65
N THR A 12 9.33 -13.50 15.49
CA THR A 12 7.96 -13.96 15.69
C THR A 12 7.82 -15.21 14.83
N LYS A 13 7.50 -16.36 15.43
CA LYS A 13 7.27 -17.61 14.69
C LYS A 13 5.94 -17.51 13.94
N ILE A 14 5.92 -16.71 12.88
CA ILE A 14 4.79 -16.54 11.98
C ILE A 14 4.62 -17.86 11.21
N SER A 15 3.41 -18.42 11.16
CA SER A 15 3.17 -19.63 10.35
C SER A 15 3.52 -19.35 8.86
N PRO A 16 4.00 -20.34 8.09
CA PRO A 16 4.12 -20.23 6.64
C PRO A 16 2.84 -19.70 5.96
N GLU A 17 1.65 -20.08 6.44
CA GLU A 17 0.39 -19.58 5.89
C GLU A 17 0.17 -18.09 6.16
N GLU A 18 0.54 -17.61 7.35
CA GLU A 18 0.43 -16.20 7.74
C GLU A 18 1.45 -15.34 6.99
N LYS A 19 2.67 -15.85 6.82
CA LYS A 19 3.70 -15.23 5.98
C LYS A 19 3.21 -15.08 4.54
N GLN A 20 2.61 -16.11 3.97
CA GLN A 20 2.09 -16.06 2.60
C GLN A 20 0.94 -15.05 2.47
N LYS A 21 0.07 -14.95 3.48
CA LYS A 21 -0.99 -13.94 3.54
C LYS A 21 -0.44 -12.51 3.58
N SER A 22 0.60 -12.25 4.38
CA SER A 22 1.27 -10.94 4.44
C SER A 22 1.92 -10.58 3.09
N ILE A 23 2.63 -11.52 2.46
CA ILE A 23 3.21 -11.31 1.12
C ILE A 23 2.13 -10.93 0.10
N THR A 24 1.01 -11.65 0.09
CA THR A 24 -0.10 -11.36 -0.82
C THR A 24 -0.71 -9.99 -0.53
N ALA A 25 -0.87 -9.61 0.74
CA ALA A 25 -1.39 -8.30 1.13
C ALA A 25 -0.48 -7.16 0.65
N HIS A 26 0.84 -7.24 0.89
CA HIS A 26 1.78 -6.24 0.41
C HIS A 26 1.78 -6.11 -1.12
N LYS A 27 1.70 -7.23 -1.85
CA LYS A 27 1.59 -7.20 -3.32
C LYS A 27 0.31 -6.49 -3.76
N ALA A 28 -0.83 -6.76 -3.13
CA ALA A 28 -2.08 -6.09 -3.45
C ALA A 28 -2.01 -4.57 -3.16
N ILE A 29 -1.47 -4.18 -2.01
CA ILE A 29 -1.25 -2.77 -1.63
C ILE A 29 -0.37 -2.08 -2.69
N ALA A 30 0.78 -2.68 -3.04
CA ALA A 30 1.69 -2.12 -4.04
C ALA A 30 1.00 -1.93 -5.40
N THR A 31 0.27 -2.94 -5.89
CA THR A 31 -0.46 -2.85 -7.16
C THR A 31 -1.46 -1.69 -7.18
N HIS A 32 -2.22 -1.50 -6.09
CA HIS A 32 -3.18 -0.39 -6.01
C HIS A 32 -2.47 0.97 -5.96
N LEU A 33 -1.38 1.09 -5.20
CA LEU A 33 -0.60 2.33 -5.14
C LEU A 33 0.05 2.68 -6.48
N GLU A 34 0.62 1.71 -7.19
CA GLU A 34 1.17 1.90 -8.54
C GLU A 34 0.10 2.36 -9.53
N THR A 35 -1.09 1.75 -9.46
CA THR A 35 -2.21 2.11 -10.33
C THR A 35 -2.72 3.52 -10.02
N ALA A 36 -2.86 3.87 -8.73
CA ALA A 36 -3.21 5.23 -8.32
C ALA A 36 -2.19 6.26 -8.81
N ALA A 37 -0.90 5.97 -8.64
CA ALA A 37 0.18 6.84 -9.12
C ALA A 37 0.14 7.05 -10.64
N LYS A 38 -0.16 5.99 -11.40
CA LYS A 38 -0.35 6.08 -12.85
C LYS A 38 -1.51 7.03 -13.20
N PHE A 39 -2.67 6.85 -12.59
CA PHE A 39 -3.84 7.68 -12.90
C PHE A 39 -3.69 9.13 -12.44
N HIS A 40 -2.99 9.41 -11.33
CA HIS A 40 -2.64 10.79 -10.97
C HIS A 40 -1.73 11.44 -12.01
N LYS A 41 -0.75 10.71 -12.57
CA LYS A 41 0.07 11.21 -13.68
C LYS A 41 -0.76 11.50 -14.92
N GLU A 42 -1.70 10.63 -15.27
CA GLU A 42 -2.63 10.87 -16.38
C GLU A 42 -3.53 12.08 -16.13
N ALA A 43 -4.03 12.25 -14.91
CA ALA A 43 -4.83 13.42 -14.52
C ALA A 43 -4.04 14.72 -14.69
N ALA A 44 -2.77 14.75 -14.24
CA ALA A 44 -1.88 15.89 -14.42
C ALA A 44 -1.68 16.22 -15.91
N LYS A 45 -1.40 15.21 -16.74
CA LYS A 45 -1.28 15.39 -18.18
C LYS A 45 -2.57 15.94 -18.82
N HIS A 46 -3.73 15.41 -18.44
CA HIS A 46 -5.01 15.91 -18.95
C HIS A 46 -5.27 17.36 -18.51
N HIS A 47 -4.84 17.77 -17.31
CA HIS A 47 -4.90 19.18 -16.91
C HIS A 47 -3.98 20.08 -17.76
N GLU A 48 -2.77 19.63 -18.07
CA GLU A 48 -1.86 20.36 -18.98
C GLU A 48 -2.45 20.55 -20.38
N GLU A 49 -3.23 19.56 -20.85
CA GLU A 49 -3.95 19.61 -22.13
C GLU A 49 -5.30 20.36 -22.07
N ASN A 50 -5.67 20.96 -20.92
CA ASN A 50 -6.99 21.56 -20.66
C ASN A 50 -8.18 20.60 -20.82
N ASN A 51 -7.94 19.28 -20.76
CA ASN A 51 -8.94 18.22 -20.85
C ASN A 51 -9.54 17.91 -19.45
N ASN A 52 -10.27 18.88 -18.88
CA ASN A 52 -10.77 18.82 -17.50
C ASN A 52 -11.64 17.59 -17.19
N GLU A 53 -12.47 17.13 -18.12
CA GLU A 53 -13.31 15.94 -17.92
C GLU A 53 -12.46 14.67 -17.74
N LYS A 54 -11.44 14.49 -18.58
CA LYS A 54 -10.53 13.34 -18.48
C LYS A 54 -9.67 13.43 -17.24
N ALA A 55 -9.22 14.63 -16.88
CA ALA A 55 -8.46 14.86 -15.65
C ALA A 55 -9.27 14.48 -14.40
N PHE A 56 -10.55 14.86 -14.36
CA PHE A 56 -11.47 14.49 -13.29
C PHE A 56 -11.67 12.97 -13.22
N LYS A 57 -11.95 12.31 -14.35
CA LYS A 57 -12.10 10.84 -14.41
C LYS A 57 -10.85 10.12 -13.90
N SER A 58 -9.67 10.48 -14.40
CA SER A 58 -8.39 9.91 -13.96
C SER A 58 -8.17 10.14 -12.45
N SER A 59 -8.46 11.33 -11.93
CA SER A 59 -8.33 11.64 -10.49
C SER A 59 -9.26 10.79 -9.63
N THR A 60 -10.51 10.59 -10.06
CA THR A 60 -11.47 9.73 -9.37
C THR A 60 -10.97 8.29 -9.30
N THR A 61 -10.53 7.71 -10.43
CA THR A 61 -9.98 6.34 -10.46
C THR A 61 -8.72 6.21 -9.60
N ALA A 62 -7.85 7.23 -9.57
CA ALA A 62 -6.70 7.22 -8.68
C ALA A 62 -7.10 7.15 -7.19
N ASN A 63 -8.08 7.95 -6.79
CA ASN A 63 -8.60 7.98 -5.41
C ASN A 63 -9.30 6.67 -5.01
N GLU A 64 -10.01 6.02 -5.95
CA GLU A 64 -10.58 4.69 -5.73
C GLU A 64 -9.49 3.67 -5.39
N HIS A 65 -8.39 3.66 -6.14
CA HIS A 65 -7.26 2.78 -5.85
C HIS A 65 -6.54 3.12 -4.54
N LEU A 66 -6.42 4.40 -4.18
CA LEU A 66 -5.90 4.79 -2.85
C LEU A 66 -6.80 4.26 -1.72
N THR A 67 -8.12 4.31 -1.90
CA THR A 67 -9.07 3.79 -0.92
C THR A 67 -8.87 2.29 -0.72
N LEU A 68 -8.77 1.52 -1.81
CA LEU A 68 -8.50 0.09 -1.76
C LEU A 68 -7.14 -0.24 -1.11
N ALA A 69 -6.10 0.53 -1.43
CA ALA A 69 -4.78 0.37 -0.81
C ALA A 69 -4.83 0.63 0.70
N ASN A 70 -5.54 1.68 1.13
CA ASN A 70 -5.70 2.02 2.54
C ASN A 70 -6.49 0.97 3.31
N GLU A 71 -7.53 0.39 2.71
CA GLU A 71 -8.28 -0.73 3.30
C GLU A 71 -7.39 -1.95 3.46
N ALA A 72 -6.62 -2.31 2.44
CA ALA A 72 -5.67 -3.42 2.51
C ALA A 72 -4.58 -3.19 3.58
N GLN A 73 -4.06 -1.96 3.73
CA GLN A 73 -3.13 -1.59 4.79
C GLN A 73 -3.75 -1.72 6.19
N LYS A 74 -5.01 -1.30 6.37
CA LYS A 74 -5.70 -1.45 7.65
C LYS A 74 -5.87 -2.92 8.03
N GLU A 75 -6.19 -3.77 7.07
CA GLU A 75 -6.33 -5.21 7.31
C GLU A 75 -5.00 -5.90 7.61
N GLU A 76 -3.92 -5.46 6.96
CA GLU A 76 -2.56 -5.93 7.26
C GLU A 76 -2.13 -5.50 8.67
N ALA A 77 -2.32 -4.22 9.04
CA ALA A 77 -1.97 -3.72 10.36
C ALA A 77 -2.74 -4.43 11.48
N LYS A 78 -4.03 -4.76 11.26
CA LYS A 78 -4.82 -5.58 12.20
C LYS A 78 -4.22 -6.98 12.36
N ARG A 79 -3.79 -7.62 11.27
CA ARG A 79 -3.18 -8.95 11.30
C ARG A 79 -1.86 -8.94 12.05
N ASP A 80 -1.02 -7.95 11.79
CA ASP A 80 0.25 -7.78 12.49
C ASP A 80 0.03 -7.56 14.00
N ALA A 81 -0.95 -6.73 14.36
CA ALA A 81 -1.31 -6.50 15.77
C ALA A 81 -1.84 -7.77 16.46
N LEU A 82 -2.54 -8.65 15.75
CA LEU A 82 -3.01 -9.93 16.28
C LEU A 82 -1.87 -10.96 16.41
N ASN A 83 -0.89 -10.91 15.52
CA ASN A 83 0.24 -11.84 15.51
C ASN A 83 1.31 -11.49 16.55
N ILE A 84 1.40 -10.23 16.97
CA ILE A 84 2.29 -9.76 18.05
C ILE A 84 1.73 -10.08 19.45
N LYS A 85 0.41 -10.32 19.57
CA LYS A 85 -0.29 -10.56 20.85
C LYS A 85 -0.41 -12.03 21.26
N LYS A 86 0.13 -12.98 20.48
CA LYS A 86 0.16 -14.41 20.78
C LYS A 86 1.54 -14.85 21.26
#